data_AF-A0A1Y2PFS9-F1
#
_entry.id   AF-A0A1Y2PFS9-F1
#
_cell.length_a   1.000
_cell.length_b   1.000
_cell.length_c   1.000
_cell.angle_alpha   90.00
_cell.angle_beta   90.00
_cell.angle_gamma   90.00
#
_symmetry.space_group_name_H-M   'P 1'
#
loop_
_entity.id
_entity.type
_entity.pdbx_description
1 polymer ?
#
loop_
_entity_poly.entity_id
_entity_poly.type
_entity_poly.pdbx_seq_one_letter_code
_entity_poly.pdbx_strand_id
1 'polypeptide(L)'
;MKRLFKQLSESAIRLGDIVYAQEQINKGWIGNKPASNKEIKKLEESLALELPEDYKELIRLTNGFTAPNAIEPNFLSIEKVDYLRNIDQELIKAYRIEGLEQVGKLLEESILIGGLYEEQHFLLIPPNKTIAKWRYWKFANWIPGEEPYENLRHYFKTIIRFNQDES
;
A
#
# COMPACT_ATOMS: atom_id res chain seq x y z
N MET A 1 -14.32 5.46 2.26
CA MET A 1 -13.16 5.40 1.35
C MET A 1 -13.34 6.21 0.07
N LYS A 2 -14.41 6.00 -0.71
CA LYS A 2 -14.62 6.61 -2.05
C LYS A 2 -14.29 8.11 -2.18
N ARG A 3 -14.88 8.98 -1.34
CA ARG A 3 -14.63 10.42 -1.40
C ARG A 3 -13.15 10.76 -1.17
N LEU A 4 -12.51 10.09 -0.22
CA LEU A 4 -11.10 10.31 0.12
C LEU A 4 -10.19 9.90 -1.04
N PHE A 5 -10.42 8.72 -1.63
CA PHE A 5 -9.63 8.27 -2.78
C PHE A 5 -9.83 9.15 -4.02
N LYS A 6 -11.04 9.70 -4.21
CA LYS A 6 -11.28 10.69 -5.26
C LYS A 6 -10.47 11.97 -5.04
N GLN A 7 -10.43 12.48 -3.80
CA GLN A 7 -9.61 13.63 -3.44
C GLN A 7 -8.11 13.37 -3.66
N LEU A 8 -7.63 12.18 -3.28
CA LEU A 8 -6.26 11.74 -3.56
C LEU A 8 -5.96 11.73 -5.06
N SER A 9 -6.87 11.17 -5.86
CA SER A 9 -6.72 11.13 -7.32
C SER A 9 -6.61 12.53 -7.92
N GLU A 10 -7.49 13.44 -7.49
CA GLU A 10 -7.51 14.82 -7.99
C GLU A 10 -6.31 15.64 -7.52
N SER A 11 -5.82 15.44 -6.29
CA SER A 11 -4.60 16.12 -5.81
C SER A 11 -3.36 15.60 -6.53
N ALA A 12 -3.25 14.29 -6.75
CA ALA A 12 -2.16 13.67 -7.50
C ALA A 12 -2.07 14.16 -8.95
N ILE A 13 -3.19 14.17 -9.66
CA ILE A 13 -3.25 14.68 -11.05
C ILE A 13 -2.89 16.17 -11.11
N ARG A 14 -3.30 16.96 -10.12
CA ARG A 14 -2.99 18.40 -10.05
C ARG A 14 -1.51 18.66 -9.80
N LEU A 15 -0.91 17.90 -8.89
CA LEU A 15 0.52 18.01 -8.57
C LEU A 15 1.38 17.77 -9.82
N GLY A 16 0.99 16.82 -10.68
CA GLY A 16 1.63 16.60 -11.97
C GLY A 16 3.02 15.96 -11.89
N ASP A 17 3.39 15.43 -10.72
CA ASP A 17 4.69 14.81 -10.45
C ASP A 17 4.86 13.45 -11.15
N ILE A 18 3.73 12.77 -11.42
CA ILE A 18 3.66 11.52 -12.18
C ILE A 18 2.86 11.74 -13.46
N VAL A 19 3.32 11.12 -14.55
CA VAL A 19 2.59 11.13 -15.82
C VAL A 19 1.44 10.12 -15.78
N TYR A 20 0.22 10.64 -15.79
CA TYR A 20 -1.01 9.82 -15.85
C TYR A 20 -1.52 9.65 -17.28
N ALA A 21 -2.25 8.56 -17.53
CA ALA A 21 -2.93 8.37 -18.81
C ALA A 21 -4.02 9.43 -19.02
N GLN A 22 -4.27 9.84 -20.27
CA GLN A 22 -5.27 10.87 -20.59
C GLN A 22 -6.67 10.52 -20.05
N GLU A 23 -7.01 9.23 -20.04
CA GLU A 23 -8.27 8.74 -19.46
C GLU A 23 -8.35 9.00 -17.94
N GLN A 24 -7.26 8.77 -17.21
CA GLN A 24 -7.19 9.01 -15.76
C GLN A 24 -7.33 10.51 -15.45
N ILE A 25 -6.66 11.36 -16.24
CA ILE A 25 -6.74 12.83 -16.13
C ILE A 25 -8.18 13.29 -16.36
N ASN A 26 -8.79 12.88 -17.47
CA ASN A 26 -10.15 13.28 -17.84
C ASN A 26 -11.19 12.82 -16.80
N LYS A 27 -10.99 11.65 -16.19
CA LYS A 27 -11.88 11.11 -15.15
C LYS A 27 -11.56 11.64 -13.75
N GLY A 28 -10.41 12.28 -13.53
CA GLY A 28 -9.88 12.62 -12.21
C GLY A 28 -9.74 11.38 -11.32
N TRP A 29 -9.26 10.27 -11.86
CA TRP A 29 -9.25 8.97 -11.17
C TRP A 29 -8.00 8.16 -11.56
N ILE A 30 -7.11 7.92 -10.60
CA ILE A 30 -5.83 7.23 -10.83
C ILE A 30 -5.91 5.71 -10.61
N GLY A 31 -7.07 5.21 -10.21
CA GLY A 31 -7.27 3.81 -9.85
C GLY A 31 -7.71 2.89 -10.99
N ASN A 32 -7.39 1.61 -10.86
CA ASN A 32 -7.84 0.54 -11.76
C ASN A 32 -9.29 0.10 -11.49
N LYS A 33 -9.79 -0.81 -12.34
CA LYS A 33 -11.09 -1.46 -12.18
C LYS A 33 -11.21 -2.14 -10.80
N PRO A 34 -12.37 -2.04 -10.11
CA PRO A 34 -12.59 -2.72 -8.84
C PRO A 34 -12.39 -4.24 -8.88
N ALA A 35 -11.93 -4.80 -7.76
CA ALA A 35 -11.95 -6.24 -7.51
C ALA A 35 -13.34 -6.70 -7.05
N SER A 36 -13.73 -7.90 -7.45
CA SER A 36 -14.96 -8.57 -7.01
C SER A 36 -14.81 -9.23 -5.65
N ASN A 37 -15.92 -9.44 -4.94
CA ASN A 37 -15.91 -10.18 -3.66
C ASN A 37 -15.34 -11.60 -3.79
N LYS A 38 -15.44 -12.23 -4.98
CA LYS A 38 -14.87 -13.55 -5.24
C LYS A 38 -13.34 -13.51 -5.28
N GLU A 39 -12.77 -12.48 -5.91
CA GLU A 39 -11.31 -12.28 -5.95
C GLU A 39 -10.76 -11.97 -4.55
N ILE A 40 -11.47 -11.14 -3.79
CA ILE A 40 -11.09 -10.82 -2.39
C ILE A 40 -11.07 -12.08 -1.54
N LYS A 41 -12.13 -12.90 -1.60
CA LYS A 41 -12.20 -14.14 -0.86
C LYS A 41 -11.08 -15.11 -1.26
N LYS A 42 -10.76 -15.20 -2.54
CA LYS A 42 -9.66 -16.03 -3.04
C LYS A 42 -8.30 -15.57 -2.47
N LEU A 43 -8.07 -14.26 -2.37
CA LEU A 43 -6.85 -13.74 -1.75
C LEU A 43 -6.81 -14.09 -0.26
N GLU A 44 -7.89 -13.87 0.49
CA GLU A 44 -7.99 -14.23 1.92
C GLU A 44 -7.73 -15.74 2.14
N GLU A 45 -8.31 -16.60 1.29
CA GLU A 45 -8.05 -18.04 1.31
C GLU A 45 -6.57 -18.36 1.05
N SER A 46 -5.93 -17.70 0.09
CA SER A 46 -4.51 -17.91 -0.22
C SER A 46 -3.55 -17.43 0.88
N LEU A 47 -3.90 -16.33 1.56
CA LEU A 47 -3.11 -15.77 2.66
C LEU A 47 -3.41 -16.45 4.01
N ALA A 48 -4.46 -17.29 4.06
CA ALA A 48 -5.00 -17.92 5.25
C ALA A 48 -5.36 -16.92 6.37
N LEU A 49 -5.93 -15.76 6.00
CA LEU A 49 -6.36 -14.71 6.93
C LEU A 49 -7.51 -13.87 6.36
N GLU A 50 -8.17 -13.12 7.23
CA GLU A 50 -9.13 -12.09 6.83
C GLU A 50 -8.43 -10.74 6.70
N LEU A 51 -8.58 -10.08 5.55
CA LEU A 51 -7.95 -8.78 5.28
C LEU A 51 -8.64 -7.65 6.08
N PRO A 52 -7.93 -6.56 6.40
CA PRO A 52 -8.53 -5.44 7.11
C PRO A 52 -9.63 -4.79 6.28
N GLU A 53 -10.70 -4.34 6.94
CA GLU A 53 -11.90 -3.86 6.24
C GLU A 53 -11.64 -2.62 5.38
N ASP A 54 -10.74 -1.72 5.79
CA ASP A 54 -10.41 -0.53 5.01
C ASP A 54 -9.65 -0.87 3.72
N TYR A 55 -8.84 -1.93 3.72
CA TYR A 55 -8.21 -2.47 2.51
C TYR A 55 -9.22 -3.16 1.60
N LYS A 56 -10.16 -3.92 2.17
CA LYS A 56 -11.30 -4.49 1.40
C LYS A 56 -12.17 -3.39 0.79
N GLU A 57 -12.45 -2.30 1.52
CA GLU A 57 -13.12 -1.12 0.97
C GLU A 57 -12.35 -0.49 -0.19
N LEU A 58 -11.02 -0.43 -0.10
CA LEU A 58 -10.15 0.11 -1.14
C LEU A 58 -10.18 -0.77 -2.40
N ILE A 59 -9.94 -2.08 -2.29
CA ILE A 59 -9.88 -2.96 -3.47
C ILE A 59 -11.24 -3.17 -4.14
N ARG A 60 -12.35 -3.08 -3.39
CA ARG A 60 -13.71 -2.97 -3.95
C ARG A 60 -13.98 -1.65 -4.67
N LEU A 61 -13.13 -0.64 -4.45
CA LEU A 61 -13.19 0.64 -5.13
C LEU A 61 -12.22 0.70 -6.31
N THR A 62 -11.03 0.13 -6.15
CA THR A 62 -9.96 0.14 -7.15
C THR A 62 -8.94 -0.97 -6.90
N ASN A 63 -8.73 -1.85 -7.89
CA ASN A 63 -7.80 -2.97 -7.78
C ASN A 63 -6.36 -2.52 -8.13
N GLY A 64 -5.72 -1.82 -7.20
CA GLY A 64 -4.45 -1.15 -7.44
C GLY A 64 -4.62 0.21 -8.13
N PHE A 65 -3.60 1.05 -8.02
CA PHE A 65 -3.61 2.40 -8.59
C PHE A 65 -2.20 2.93 -8.81
N THR A 66 -2.07 3.88 -9.74
CA THR A 66 -0.80 4.54 -10.05
C THR A 66 -0.34 5.42 -8.89
N ALA A 67 0.96 5.45 -8.61
CA ALA A 67 1.58 6.29 -7.59
C ALA A 67 1.02 7.74 -7.61
N PRO A 68 0.63 8.30 -6.44
CA PRO A 68 0.05 9.64 -6.35
C PRO A 68 1.07 10.79 -6.44
N ASN A 69 2.37 10.49 -6.32
CA ASN A 69 3.52 11.39 -6.50
C ASN A 69 4.81 10.52 -6.62
N ALA A 70 5.98 11.13 -6.77
CA ALA A 70 7.26 10.43 -6.92
C ALA A 70 7.79 9.75 -5.64
N ILE A 71 7.20 10.03 -4.47
CA ILE A 71 7.62 9.47 -3.18
C ILE A 71 6.83 8.21 -2.83
N GLU A 72 5.57 8.15 -3.23
CA GLU A 72 4.65 7.08 -2.85
C GLU A 72 4.66 5.93 -3.87
N PRO A 73 4.47 4.67 -3.44
CA PRO A 73 4.49 3.52 -4.35
C PRO A 73 3.23 3.43 -5.23
N ASN A 74 3.34 2.68 -6.34
CA ASN A 74 2.16 2.15 -7.00
C ASN A 74 1.50 1.10 -6.10
N PHE A 75 0.16 1.11 -6.03
CA PHE A 75 -0.58 0.09 -5.30
C PHE A 75 -0.87 -1.11 -6.19
N LEU A 76 -0.67 -2.29 -5.63
CA LEU A 76 -0.78 -3.55 -6.35
C LEU A 76 -2.22 -3.90 -6.62
N SER A 77 -2.41 -4.55 -7.76
CA SER A 77 -3.60 -5.32 -8.04
C SER A 77 -3.59 -6.62 -7.23
N ILE A 78 -4.77 -7.10 -6.86
CA ILE A 78 -4.98 -8.19 -5.90
C ILE A 78 -4.27 -9.49 -6.29
N GLU A 79 -4.07 -9.73 -7.59
CA GLU A 79 -3.37 -10.91 -8.10
C GLU A 79 -1.85 -10.88 -7.86
N LYS A 80 -1.29 -9.72 -7.50
CA LYS A 80 0.13 -9.55 -7.16
C LYS A 80 0.37 -9.42 -5.66
N VAL A 81 -0.69 -9.38 -4.86
CA VAL A 81 -0.60 -9.26 -3.41
C VAL A 81 -0.24 -10.61 -2.82
N ASP A 82 0.86 -10.66 -2.07
CA ASP A 82 1.30 -11.85 -1.34
C ASP A 82 2.14 -11.42 -0.12
N TYR A 83 2.51 -12.37 0.72
CA TYR A 83 3.51 -12.16 1.76
C TYR A 83 4.84 -11.73 1.15
N LEU A 84 5.50 -10.77 1.79
CA LEU A 84 6.79 -10.26 1.35
C LEU A 84 7.84 -11.38 1.28
N ARG A 85 7.78 -12.38 2.17
CA ARG A 85 8.68 -13.56 2.13
C ARG A 85 8.58 -14.41 0.86
N ASN A 86 7.48 -14.32 0.13
CA ASN A 86 7.29 -15.01 -1.15
C ASN A 86 7.75 -14.15 -2.33
N ILE A 87 7.90 -12.83 -2.12
CA ILE A 87 8.21 -11.84 -3.15
C ILE A 87 9.68 -11.43 -3.11
N ASP A 88 10.18 -11.01 -1.94
CA ASP A 88 11.53 -10.48 -1.75
C ASP A 88 12.15 -11.00 -0.44
N GLN A 89 12.86 -12.13 -0.56
CA GLN A 89 13.59 -12.72 0.56
C GLN A 89 14.90 -11.96 0.86
N GLU A 90 15.46 -11.24 -0.11
CA GLU A 90 16.73 -10.53 0.06
C GLU A 90 16.53 -9.29 0.92
N LEU A 91 15.42 -8.57 0.72
CA LEU A 91 15.00 -7.49 1.61
C LEU A 91 14.87 -7.97 3.06
N ILE A 92 14.22 -9.10 3.29
CA ILE A 92 14.08 -9.66 4.65
C ILE A 92 15.45 -10.00 5.25
N LYS A 93 16.36 -10.58 4.47
CA LYS A 93 17.72 -10.91 4.94
C LYS A 93 18.51 -9.65 5.31
N ALA A 94 18.40 -8.59 4.52
CA ALA A 94 19.08 -7.31 4.80
C ALA A 94 18.68 -6.71 6.16
N TYR A 95 17.44 -6.96 6.60
CA TYR A 95 16.91 -6.47 7.88
C TYR A 95 16.87 -7.52 9.00
N ARG A 96 17.51 -8.68 8.80
CA ARG A 96 17.72 -9.71 9.84
C ARG A 96 19.11 -9.67 10.47
N ILE A 97 19.83 -8.56 10.30
CA ILE A 97 21.13 -8.32 10.91
C ILE A 97 21.01 -7.88 12.38
N GLU A 98 22.12 -7.95 13.11
CA GLU A 98 22.20 -7.57 14.52
C GLU A 98 21.69 -6.14 14.75
N GLY A 99 20.69 -5.98 15.63
CA GLY A 99 20.08 -4.69 15.96
C GLY A 99 18.80 -4.36 15.18
N LEU A 100 18.44 -5.12 14.15
CA LEU A 100 17.23 -4.92 13.33
C LEU A 100 16.30 -6.15 13.26
N GLU A 101 16.56 -7.20 14.04
CA GLU A 101 15.90 -8.50 13.92
C GLU A 101 14.38 -8.42 14.08
N GLN A 102 13.88 -7.47 14.87
CA GLN A 102 12.45 -7.23 15.01
C GLN A 102 11.83 -6.70 13.71
N VAL A 103 12.50 -5.79 13.01
CA VAL A 103 12.07 -5.28 11.71
C VAL A 103 12.06 -6.41 10.69
N GLY A 104 13.15 -7.19 10.60
CA GLY A 104 13.22 -8.35 9.69
C GLY A 104 12.12 -9.39 9.92
N LYS A 105 11.72 -9.65 11.18
CA LYS A 105 10.58 -10.52 11.51
C LYS A 105 9.24 -9.93 11.04
N LEU A 106 9.04 -8.63 11.25
CA LEU A 106 7.81 -7.96 10.84
C LEU A 106 7.68 -7.87 9.32
N LEU A 107 8.80 -7.66 8.62
CA LEU A 107 8.85 -7.71 7.16
C LEU A 107 8.48 -9.11 6.64
N GLU A 108 9.00 -10.17 7.22
CA GLU A 108 8.67 -11.55 6.83
C GLU A 108 7.17 -11.87 6.98
N GLU A 109 6.54 -11.37 8.04
CA GLU A 109 5.09 -11.54 8.31
C GLU A 109 4.21 -10.57 7.50
N SER A 110 4.80 -9.58 6.83
CA SER A 110 4.05 -8.54 6.13
C SER A 110 3.52 -9.00 4.77
N ILE A 111 2.42 -8.40 4.35
CA ILE A 111 1.78 -8.57 3.05
C ILE A 111 2.08 -7.32 2.23
N LEU A 112 2.66 -7.51 1.04
CA LEU A 112 2.97 -6.42 0.14
C LEU A 112 1.71 -5.99 -0.63
N ILE A 113 1.32 -4.73 -0.50
CA ILE A 113 0.17 -4.16 -1.21
C ILE A 113 0.49 -2.93 -2.07
N GLY A 114 1.73 -2.44 -2.03
CA GLY A 114 2.23 -1.41 -2.92
C GLY A 114 3.75 -1.47 -3.05
N GLY A 115 4.28 -1.12 -4.22
CA GLY A 115 5.73 -1.01 -4.43
C GLY A 115 6.42 -2.30 -4.87
N LEU A 116 5.78 -3.11 -5.71
CA LEU A 116 6.41 -4.33 -6.23
C LEU A 116 7.55 -3.97 -7.18
N TYR A 117 8.78 -4.34 -6.81
CA TYR A 117 10.02 -3.96 -7.50
C TYR A 117 10.30 -2.45 -7.49
N GLU A 118 9.73 -1.73 -6.53
CA GLU A 118 10.01 -0.33 -6.26
C GLU A 118 10.88 -0.23 -5.01
N GLU A 119 11.53 0.91 -4.81
CA GLU A 119 12.43 1.11 -3.67
C GLU A 119 11.65 1.42 -2.37
N GLN A 120 10.40 1.86 -2.50
CA GLN A 120 9.42 2.05 -1.44
C GLN A 120 8.31 1.00 -1.53
N HIS A 121 7.93 0.43 -0.39
CA HIS A 121 6.91 -0.58 -0.24
C HIS A 121 5.79 -0.07 0.67
N PHE A 122 4.56 -0.52 0.43
CA PHE A 122 3.46 -0.35 1.36
C PHE A 122 2.99 -1.73 1.84
N LEU A 123 3.08 -1.93 3.14
CA LEU A 123 2.98 -3.23 3.80
C LEU A 123 1.80 -3.26 4.77
N LEU A 124 1.03 -4.34 4.74
CA LEU A 124 0.09 -4.69 5.79
C LEU A 124 0.71 -5.75 6.70
N ILE A 125 0.74 -5.48 8.00
CA ILE A 125 1.26 -6.44 8.97
C ILE A 125 0.08 -7.02 9.76
N PRO A 126 -0.13 -8.35 9.72
CA PRO A 126 -1.24 -8.98 10.40
C PRO A 126 -1.18 -8.79 11.93
N PRO A 127 -2.34 -8.83 12.60
CA PRO A 127 -2.39 -9.02 14.04
C PRO A 127 -1.69 -10.31 14.47
N ASN A 128 -1.10 -10.31 15.66
CA ASN A 128 -0.51 -11.50 16.28
C ASN A 128 -0.94 -11.61 17.76
N LYS A 129 -0.39 -12.60 18.48
CA LYS A 129 -0.75 -12.86 19.89
C LYS A 129 -0.52 -11.67 20.82
N THR A 130 0.38 -10.77 20.46
CA THR A 130 0.77 -9.61 21.28
C THR A 130 0.08 -8.32 20.80
N ILE A 131 -0.15 -8.19 19.50
CA ILE A 131 -0.74 -7.00 18.88
C ILE A 131 -2.00 -7.41 18.11
N ALA A 132 -3.17 -7.11 18.68
CA ALA A 132 -4.47 -7.50 18.11
C ALA A 132 -4.96 -6.61 16.95
N LYS A 133 -4.12 -5.71 16.42
CA LYS A 133 -4.49 -4.75 15.37
C LYS A 133 -3.58 -4.90 14.16
N TRP A 134 -4.17 -4.68 12.98
CA TRP A 134 -3.42 -4.48 11.74
C TRP A 134 -2.51 -3.26 11.87
N ARG A 135 -1.31 -3.35 11.29
CA ARG A 135 -0.38 -2.22 11.16
C ARG A 135 -0.13 -1.96 9.67
N TYR A 136 0.10 -0.70 9.33
CA TYR A 136 0.25 -0.22 7.96
C TYR A 136 1.57 0.53 7.90
N TRP A 137 2.52 0.03 7.14
CA TRP A 137 3.85 0.63 7.04
C TRP A 137 4.11 1.05 5.60
N LYS A 138 4.56 2.30 5.42
CA LYS A 138 5.41 2.61 4.28
C LYS A 138 6.84 2.30 4.69
N PHE A 139 7.57 1.62 3.83
CA PHE A 139 8.92 1.17 4.11
C PHE A 139 9.80 1.47 2.91
N ALA A 140 10.89 2.20 3.10
CA ALA A 140 11.83 2.49 2.03
C ALA A 140 13.25 2.60 2.59
N ASN A 141 14.26 2.31 1.77
CA ASN A 141 15.65 2.29 2.22
C ASN A 141 16.21 3.68 2.56
N TRP A 142 15.59 4.76 2.09
CA TRP A 142 16.00 6.15 2.35
C TRP A 142 15.29 6.83 3.51
N ILE A 143 14.23 6.21 4.05
CA ILE A 143 13.70 6.61 5.35
C ILE A 143 14.35 5.73 6.43
N PRO A 144 14.47 6.21 7.68
CA PRO A 144 15.04 5.40 8.77
C PRO A 144 14.08 4.26 9.18
N GLY A 145 13.94 3.26 8.31
CA GLY A 145 13.09 2.09 8.51
C GLY A 145 11.66 2.28 8.00
N GLU A 146 10.70 2.22 8.93
CA GLU A 146 9.28 2.27 8.65
C GLU A 146 8.64 3.63 8.99
N GLU A 147 7.66 4.03 8.18
CA GLU A 147 6.72 5.09 8.49
C GLU A 147 5.35 4.44 8.81
N PRO A 148 4.93 4.40 10.09
CA PRO A 148 3.70 3.74 10.49
C PRO A 148 2.47 4.63 10.29
N TYR A 149 1.38 4.03 9.80
CA TYR A 149 0.06 4.63 9.69
C TYR A 149 -0.98 3.86 10.50
N GLU A 150 -2.01 4.58 10.93
CA GLU A 150 -3.11 4.01 11.72
C GLU A 150 -4.01 3.09 10.87
N ASN A 151 -4.16 3.42 9.58
CA ASN A 151 -5.00 2.77 8.57
C ASN A 151 -4.79 3.47 7.22
N LEU A 152 -5.38 2.93 6.15
CA LEU A 152 -5.27 3.51 4.80
C LEU A 152 -5.87 4.91 4.70
N ARG A 153 -6.88 5.24 5.51
CA ARG A 153 -7.48 6.58 5.49
C ARG A 153 -6.54 7.61 6.10
N HIS A 154 -5.79 7.26 7.14
CA HIS A 154 -4.74 8.12 7.67
C HIS A 154 -3.67 8.33 6.60
N TYR A 155 -3.14 7.26 6.02
CA TYR A 155 -2.15 7.32 4.93
C TYR A 155 -2.60 8.24 3.78
N PHE A 156 -3.78 8.03 3.19
CA PHE A 156 -4.25 8.88 2.10
C PHE A 156 -4.44 10.36 2.47
N LYS A 157 -4.84 10.66 3.71
CA LYS A 157 -4.92 12.06 4.17
C LYS A 157 -3.54 12.71 4.24
N THR A 158 -2.50 11.97 4.65
CA THR A 158 -1.13 12.50 4.69
C THR A 158 -0.63 12.84 3.29
N ILE A 159 -0.87 11.97 2.31
CA ILE A 159 -0.50 12.20 0.90
C ILE A 159 -1.28 13.37 0.31
N ILE A 160 -2.60 13.46 0.58
CA ILE A 160 -3.41 14.59 0.09
C ILE A 160 -2.85 15.92 0.61
N ARG A 161 -2.51 15.99 1.90
CA ARG A 161 -1.92 17.19 2.48
C ARG A 161 -0.58 17.53 1.81
N PHE A 162 0.32 16.54 1.69
CA PHE A 162 1.60 16.71 1.02
C PHE A 162 1.42 17.24 -0.43
N ASN A 163 0.56 16.60 -1.23
CA ASN A 163 0.29 17.03 -2.60
C ASN A 163 -0.31 18.44 -2.70
N GLN A 164 -0.98 18.93 -1.66
CA GLN A 164 -1.55 20.29 -1.62
C GLN A 164 -0.51 21.33 -1.21
N ASP A 165 0.43 20.95 -0.35
CA ASP A 165 1.51 21.83 0.10
C ASP A 165 2.56 22.04 -1.01
N GLU A 166 2.73 21.05 -1.90
CA GLU A 166 3.70 21.06 -3.01
C GLU A 166 3.12 21.54 -4.36
N SER A 167 1.79 21.74 -4.49
CA SER A 167 1.12 22.17 -5.74
C SER A 167 0.95 23.68 -5.87
#